data_AF-A6DIN0-F1
#
_entry.id   AF-A6DIN0-F1
#
_cell.length_a   1.000
_cell.length_b   1.000
_cell.length_c   1.000
_cell.angle_alpha   90.00
_cell.angle_beta   90.00
_cell.angle_gamma   90.00
#
_symmetry.space_group_name_H-M   'P 1'
#
loop_
_entity.id
_entity.type
_entity.pdbx_description
1 polymer ?
#
loop_
_entity_poly.entity_id
_entity_poly.type
_entity_poly.pdbx_seq_one_letter_code
_entity_poly.pdbx_strand_id
1 'polypeptide(L)'
;MFFHIIFILCNLADLAIIKKGAPLKKSCIFLLHGSRKPKQGEIEGIIESLELEEGMRSHIAYLELQEPSFSHVLEHCKDDDEVHILPLFVLEGRHVREDIPEITADLKKEAPHINFVVHPHIGQWSLFVEMLNKKIKDL
;
A
#
# COMPACT_ATOMS: atom_id res chain seq x y z
N MET A 1 39.78 52.01 -8.57
CA MET A 1 40.01 50.78 -9.36
C MET A 1 39.68 49.57 -8.48
N PHE A 2 38.42 49.58 -8.06
CA PHE A 2 37.69 48.45 -7.49
C PHE A 2 37.14 47.64 -8.67
N PHE A 3 36.65 46.42 -8.45
CA PHE A 3 36.21 45.43 -9.43
C PHE A 3 37.36 44.64 -10.05
N HIS A 4 37.68 43.47 -9.47
CA HIS A 4 38.06 42.22 -10.19
C HIS A 4 38.40 41.02 -9.28
N ILE A 5 38.27 41.11 -7.94
CA ILE A 5 38.56 39.96 -7.04
C ILE A 5 37.37 39.66 -6.10
N ILE A 6 36.13 39.76 -6.62
CA ILE A 6 34.94 39.17 -6.00
C ILE A 6 34.19 38.41 -7.09
N PHE A 7 34.84 37.42 -7.69
CA PHE A 7 34.18 36.53 -8.67
C PHE A 7 34.69 35.08 -8.60
N ILE A 8 35.29 34.68 -7.47
CA ILE A 8 35.78 33.30 -7.23
C ILE A 8 35.31 32.78 -5.85
N LEU A 9 34.16 33.23 -5.35
CA LEU A 9 33.52 32.64 -4.15
C LEU A 9 31.98 32.57 -4.27
N CYS A 10 31.46 32.47 -5.48
CA CYS A 10 30.04 32.20 -5.72
C CYS A 10 29.87 31.14 -6.80
N ASN A 11 30.34 29.91 -6.58
CA ASN A 11 29.61 28.73 -7.07
C ASN A 11 30.13 27.42 -6.44
N LEU A 12 29.76 27.16 -5.18
CA LEU A 12 29.78 25.82 -4.59
C LEU A 12 28.46 25.50 -3.88
N ALA A 13 27.39 26.24 -4.23
CA ALA A 13 26.03 26.00 -3.75
C ALA A 13 25.12 25.35 -4.81
N ASP A 14 25.55 25.23 -6.08
CA ASP A 14 24.73 24.67 -7.18
C ASP A 14 25.00 23.19 -7.50
N LEU A 15 25.58 22.42 -6.58
CA LEU A 15 25.84 20.98 -6.78
C LEU A 15 25.32 20.12 -5.62
N ALA A 16 24.05 20.33 -5.23
CA ALA A 16 23.19 19.27 -4.69
C ALA A 16 21.74 19.75 -4.52
N ILE A 17 21.16 20.43 -5.52
CA ILE A 17 19.70 20.32 -5.67
C ILE A 17 19.46 18.98 -6.34
N ILE A 18 19.47 17.90 -5.55
CA ILE A 18 18.67 16.74 -5.91
C ILE A 18 17.26 17.30 -6.02
N LYS A 19 16.78 17.51 -7.25
CA LYS A 19 15.36 17.70 -7.47
C LYS A 19 14.71 16.48 -6.83
N LYS A 20 14.15 16.61 -5.62
CA LYS A 20 13.21 15.61 -5.12
C LYS A 20 12.21 15.47 -6.26
N GLY A 21 12.16 14.28 -6.86
CA GLY A 21 11.17 13.98 -7.88
C GLY A 21 9.78 14.30 -7.33
N ALA A 22 8.78 14.40 -8.21
CA ALA A 22 7.40 14.43 -7.73
C ALA A 22 7.18 13.29 -6.72
N PRO A 23 6.43 13.51 -5.63
CA PRO A 23 6.18 12.45 -4.66
C PRO A 23 5.53 11.26 -5.37
N LEU A 24 6.03 10.06 -5.08
CA LEU A 24 5.49 8.83 -5.65
C LEU A 24 4.02 8.67 -5.21
N LYS A 25 3.15 8.33 -6.16
CA LYS A 25 1.76 7.98 -5.87
C LYS A 25 1.73 6.56 -5.34
N LYS A 26 1.39 6.43 -4.06
CA LYS A 26 1.30 5.14 -3.38
C LYS A 26 -0.15 4.81 -3.06
N SER A 27 -0.51 3.54 -3.24
CA SER A 27 -1.78 2.98 -2.78
C SER A 27 -1.55 1.79 -1.84
N CYS A 28 -2.45 1.65 -0.88
CA CYS A 28 -2.51 0.57 0.09
C CYS A 28 -3.88 -0.10 -0.02
N ILE A 29 -3.92 -1.34 -0.49
CA ILE A 29 -5.13 -2.14 -0.63
C ILE A 29 -5.24 -3.09 0.57
N PHE A 30 -6.27 -2.88 1.39
CA PHE A 30 -6.68 -3.81 2.44
C PHE A 30 -7.58 -4.87 1.82
N LEU A 31 -7.02 -6.06 1.60
CA LEU A 31 -7.69 -7.12 0.87
C LEU A 31 -8.37 -8.09 1.84
N LEU A 32 -9.69 -8.23 1.70
CA LEU A 32 -10.53 -9.12 2.51
C LEU A 32 -11.12 -10.24 1.65
N HIS A 33 -11.63 -11.30 2.30
CA HIS A 33 -12.31 -12.38 1.58
C HIS A 33 -13.70 -11.95 1.10
N GLY A 34 -14.35 -11.10 1.89
CA GLY A 34 -15.78 -10.86 1.82
C GLY A 34 -16.59 -11.84 2.68
N SER A 35 -17.83 -11.46 2.97
CA SER A 35 -18.76 -12.16 3.84
C SER A 35 -20.11 -12.30 3.17
N ARG A 36 -20.75 -13.47 3.33
CA ARG A 36 -22.15 -13.67 2.92
C ARG A 36 -23.15 -12.83 3.73
N LYS A 37 -22.73 -12.37 4.92
CA LYS A 37 -23.52 -11.52 5.82
C LYS A 37 -22.65 -10.33 6.22
N PRO A 38 -22.43 -9.37 5.30
CA PRO A 38 -21.57 -8.25 5.57
C PRO A 38 -22.18 -7.37 6.66
N LYS A 39 -21.34 -6.91 7.58
CA LYS A 39 -21.68 -5.82 8.49
C LYS A 39 -21.16 -4.53 7.86
N GLN A 40 -22.07 -3.62 7.56
CA GLN A 40 -21.71 -2.36 6.92
C GLN A 40 -20.87 -1.50 7.87
N GLY A 41 -19.79 -0.90 7.36
CA GLY A 41 -19.01 0.12 8.07
C GLY A 41 -17.96 -0.42 9.06
N GLU A 42 -17.93 -1.72 9.34
CA GLU A 42 -17.00 -2.26 10.35
C GLU A 42 -15.54 -2.19 9.87
N ILE A 43 -15.28 -2.55 8.63
CA ILE A 43 -13.92 -2.50 8.07
C ILE A 43 -13.53 -1.07 7.66
N GLU A 44 -14.49 -0.30 7.16
CA GLU A 44 -14.32 1.12 6.83
C GLU A 44 -13.88 1.90 8.07
N GLY A 45 -14.57 1.73 9.19
CA GLY A 45 -14.21 2.41 10.45
C GLY A 45 -12.84 2.00 10.98
N ILE A 46 -12.42 0.74 10.78
CA ILE A 46 -11.06 0.31 11.13
C ILE A 46 -10.03 1.05 10.26
N ILE A 47 -10.24 1.09 8.95
CA ILE A 47 -9.28 1.70 8.02
C ILE A 47 -9.23 3.22 8.17
N GLU A 48 -10.35 3.88 8.41
CA GLU A 48 -10.41 5.31 8.72
C GLU A 48 -9.66 5.67 10.01
N SER A 49 -9.50 4.72 10.94
CA SER A 49 -8.72 4.92 12.17
C SER A 49 -7.22 4.72 12.00
N LEU A 50 -6.74 4.30 10.82
CA LEU A 50 -5.33 4.07 10.57
C LEU A 50 -4.60 5.37 10.22
N GLU A 51 -3.39 5.52 10.76
CA GLU A 51 -2.46 6.60 10.38
C GLU A 51 -1.62 6.13 9.19
N LEU A 52 -1.95 6.64 7.99
CA LEU A 52 -1.24 6.32 6.75
C LEU A 52 -0.13 7.35 6.47
N GLU A 53 0.89 6.94 5.70
CA GLU A 53 1.90 7.86 5.16
C GLU A 53 1.22 9.00 4.38
N GLU A 54 1.72 10.23 4.54
CA GLU A 54 1.18 11.39 3.83
C GLU A 54 1.18 11.16 2.31
N GLY A 55 0.02 11.33 1.68
CA GLY A 55 -0.16 11.12 0.24
C GLY A 55 -0.43 9.67 -0.18
N MET A 56 -0.40 8.69 0.74
CA MET A 56 -0.79 7.32 0.45
C MET A 56 -2.32 7.18 0.43
N ARG A 57 -2.86 6.60 -0.65
CA ARG A 57 -4.30 6.30 -0.77
C ARG A 57 -4.61 4.93 -0.14
N SER A 58 -5.68 4.83 0.63
CA SER A 58 -6.19 3.53 1.11
C SER A 58 -7.39 3.06 0.30
N HIS A 59 -7.44 1.76 0.05
CA HIS A 59 -8.56 1.11 -0.62
C HIS A 59 -8.98 -0.14 0.14
N ILE A 60 -10.28 -0.40 0.21
CA ILE A 60 -10.83 -1.69 0.62
C ILE A 60 -11.08 -2.49 -0.65
N ALA A 61 -10.72 -3.76 -0.65
CA ALA A 61 -11.06 -4.67 -1.72
C ALA A 61 -11.49 -6.04 -1.18
N TYR A 62 -12.34 -6.71 -1.94
CA TYR A 62 -12.80 -8.05 -1.62
C TYR A 62 -12.40 -9.04 -2.72
N LEU A 63 -11.90 -10.23 -2.32
CA LEU A 63 -11.64 -11.32 -3.26
C LEU A 63 -12.95 -11.90 -3.80
N GLU A 64 -13.95 -12.06 -2.94
CA GLU A 64 -15.24 -12.66 -3.30
C GLU A 64 -16.39 -12.01 -2.52
N LEU A 65 -17.63 -12.36 -2.89
CA LEU A 65 -18.87 -12.11 -2.11
C LEU A 65 -19.29 -10.65 -1.90
N GLN A 66 -18.41 -9.67 -2.11
CA GLN A 66 -18.64 -8.26 -1.87
C GLN A 66 -17.93 -7.39 -2.91
N GLU A 67 -18.40 -6.15 -3.03
CA GLU A 67 -17.78 -5.11 -3.83
C GLU A 67 -17.19 -4.02 -2.91
N PRO A 68 -16.14 -3.30 -3.35
CA PRO A 68 -15.49 -3.44 -4.65
C PRO A 68 -14.58 -4.68 -4.73
N SER A 69 -14.62 -5.38 -5.85
CA SER A 69 -13.77 -6.53 -6.13
C SER A 69 -12.29 -6.13 -6.24
N PHE A 70 -11.39 -7.08 -5.96
CA PHE A 70 -9.94 -6.83 -6.03
C PHE A 70 -9.49 -6.32 -7.39
N SER A 71 -9.93 -6.95 -8.47
CA SER A 71 -9.62 -6.49 -9.83
C SER A 71 -10.13 -5.08 -10.09
N HIS A 72 -11.35 -4.75 -9.65
CA HIS A 72 -11.90 -3.40 -9.80
C HIS A 72 -11.08 -2.34 -9.08
N VAL A 73 -10.61 -2.62 -7.86
CA VAL A 73 -9.77 -1.67 -7.10
C VAL A 73 -8.42 -1.47 -7.78
N LEU A 74 -7.81 -2.54 -8.30
CA LEU A 74 -6.52 -2.41 -8.97
C LEU A 74 -6.59 -1.57 -10.25
N GLU A 75 -7.72 -1.57 -10.97
CA GLU A 75 -7.95 -0.65 -12.09
C GLU A 75 -7.81 0.83 -11.68
N HIS A 76 -8.24 1.18 -10.46
CA HIS A 76 -8.12 2.55 -9.91
C HIS A 76 -6.72 2.89 -9.43
N CYS A 77 -5.83 1.90 -9.40
CA CYS A 77 -4.42 2.03 -9.04
C CYS A 77 -3.51 2.06 -10.29
N LYS A 78 -4.07 2.05 -11.51
CA LYS A 78 -3.27 1.99 -12.75
C LYS A 78 -2.34 3.17 -13.00
N ASP A 79 -2.58 4.30 -12.34
CA ASP A 79 -1.78 5.53 -12.43
C ASP A 79 -0.84 5.72 -11.20
N ASP A 80 -0.74 4.71 -10.33
CA ASP A 80 0.14 4.74 -9.16
C ASP A 80 1.55 4.24 -9.50
N ASP A 81 2.54 4.72 -8.75
CA ASP A 81 3.91 4.24 -8.86
C ASP A 81 4.14 2.96 -8.04
N GLU A 82 3.44 2.82 -6.92
CA GLU A 82 3.57 1.70 -5.98
C GLU A 82 2.23 1.31 -5.35
N VAL A 83 1.93 0.01 -5.35
CA VAL A 83 0.69 -0.54 -4.81
C VAL A 83 1.01 -1.65 -3.82
N HIS A 84 0.78 -1.37 -2.54
CA HIS A 84 0.89 -2.35 -1.46
C HIS A 84 -0.43 -3.09 -1.30
N ILE A 85 -0.37 -4.42 -1.25
CA ILE A 85 -1.53 -5.29 -1.02
C ILE A 85 -1.32 -5.96 0.33
N LEU A 86 -2.21 -5.67 1.29
CA LEU A 86 -2.20 -6.24 2.64
C LEU A 86 -3.36 -7.24 2.78
N PRO A 87 -3.09 -8.55 2.68
CA PRO A 87 -4.11 -9.57 2.83
C PRO A 87 -4.52 -9.69 4.31
N LEU A 88 -5.74 -9.28 4.65
CA LEU A 88 -6.27 -9.34 6.01
C LEU A 88 -6.86 -10.73 6.34
N PHE A 89 -6.11 -11.78 6.00
CA PHE A 89 -6.46 -13.18 6.27
C PHE A 89 -5.68 -13.75 7.45
N VAL A 90 -6.39 -14.35 8.40
CA VAL A 90 -5.74 -15.01 9.56
C VAL A 90 -5.10 -16.33 9.14
N LEU A 91 -5.75 -17.10 8.28
CA LEU A 91 -5.24 -18.37 7.77
C LEU A 91 -5.07 -18.31 6.27
N GLU A 92 -4.08 -19.04 5.78
CA GLU A 92 -3.81 -19.16 4.36
C GLU A 92 -4.80 -20.11 3.70
N GLY A 93 -5.54 -19.62 2.71
CA GLY A 93 -6.33 -20.44 1.79
C GLY A 93 -5.67 -20.49 0.40
N ARG A 94 -6.19 -21.35 -0.49
CA ARG A 94 -5.76 -21.42 -1.91
C ARG A 94 -5.70 -20.03 -2.56
N HIS A 95 -6.71 -19.20 -2.29
CA HIS A 95 -6.88 -17.86 -2.84
C HIS A 95 -5.70 -16.90 -2.57
N VAL A 96 -5.02 -17.05 -1.43
CA VAL A 96 -3.89 -16.16 -1.08
C VAL A 96 -2.63 -16.54 -1.87
N ARG A 97 -2.43 -17.84 -2.12
CA ARG A 97 -1.24 -18.37 -2.81
C ARG A 97 -1.33 -18.30 -4.32
N GLU A 98 -2.53 -18.47 -4.88
CA GLU A 98 -2.75 -18.62 -6.32
C GLU A 98 -3.36 -17.33 -6.90
N ASP A 99 -4.51 -16.88 -6.39
CA ASP A 99 -5.29 -15.82 -7.02
C ASP A 99 -4.63 -14.43 -6.94
N ILE A 100 -4.07 -14.05 -5.78
CA ILE A 100 -3.45 -12.72 -5.63
C ILE A 100 -2.24 -12.56 -6.57
N PRO A 101 -1.28 -13.50 -6.62
CA PRO A 101 -0.20 -13.44 -7.60
C PRO A 101 -0.67 -13.45 -9.05
N GLU A 102 -1.70 -14.23 -9.39
CA GLU A 102 -2.24 -14.29 -10.75
C GLU A 102 -2.86 -12.97 -11.19
N ILE A 103 -3.79 -12.43 -10.39
CA ILE A 103 -4.48 -11.16 -10.67
C ILE A 103 -3.48 -10.00 -10.77
N THR A 104 -2.49 -9.95 -9.87
CA THR A 104 -1.46 -8.89 -9.90
C THR A 104 -0.50 -9.05 -11.08
N ALA A 105 -0.18 -10.27 -11.50
CA ALA A 105 0.67 -10.52 -12.66
C ALA A 105 -0.01 -10.08 -13.97
N ASP A 106 -1.31 -10.28 -14.10
CA ASP A 106 -2.07 -9.84 -15.29
C ASP A 106 -2.08 -8.33 -15.42
N LEU A 107 -2.34 -7.61 -14.34
CA LEU A 107 -2.31 -6.15 -14.36
C LEU A 107 -0.91 -5.58 -14.56
N LYS A 108 0.12 -6.27 -14.07
CA LYS A 108 1.51 -5.87 -14.33
C LYS A 108 1.87 -5.94 -15.82
N LYS A 109 1.19 -6.78 -16.62
CA LYS A 109 1.35 -6.78 -18.08
C LYS A 109 0.76 -5.52 -18.71
N GLU A 110 -0.34 -5.02 -18.17
CA GLU A 110 -1.03 -3.82 -18.68
C GLU A 110 -0.39 -2.50 -18.19
N ALA A 111 0.11 -2.49 -16.95
CA ALA A 111 0.73 -1.35 -16.30
C ALA A 111 2.10 -1.72 -15.73
N PRO A 112 3.13 -1.90 -16.59
CA PRO A 112 4.44 -2.40 -16.18
C PRO A 112 5.26 -1.43 -15.31
N HIS A 113 4.82 -0.18 -15.22
CA HIS A 113 5.46 0.85 -14.39
C HIS A 113 5.13 0.70 -12.90
N ILE A 114 4.03 0.02 -12.56
CA ILE A 114 3.57 -0.12 -11.19
C ILE A 114 4.43 -1.13 -10.43
N ASN A 115 4.95 -0.71 -9.29
CA ASN A 115 5.56 -1.62 -8.33
C ASN A 115 4.49 -2.24 -7.40
N PHE A 116 4.03 -3.45 -7.73
CA PHE A 116 3.17 -4.22 -6.82
C PHE A 116 3.98 -4.88 -5.70
N VAL A 117 3.59 -4.62 -4.45
CA VAL A 117 4.17 -5.23 -3.26
C VAL A 117 3.09 -6.01 -2.52
N VAL A 118 3.08 -7.34 -2.68
CA VAL A 118 2.17 -8.24 -1.96
C VAL A 118 2.80 -8.60 -0.62
N HIS A 119 2.16 -8.22 0.48
CA HIS A 119 2.63 -8.53 1.83
C HIS A 119 2.16 -9.92 2.28
N PRO A 120 2.84 -10.55 3.25
CA PRO A 120 2.30 -11.72 3.94
C PRO A 120 0.91 -11.43 4.51
N HIS A 121 0.06 -12.45 4.63
CA HIS A 121 -1.24 -12.28 5.27
C HIS A 121 -1.09 -12.02 6.77
N ILE A 122 -2.05 -11.35 7.41
CA ILE A 122 -1.93 -10.89 8.82
C ILE A 122 -1.59 -12.02 9.80
N GLY A 123 -2.04 -13.25 9.55
CA GLY A 123 -1.69 -14.42 10.36
C GLY A 123 -0.21 -14.80 10.39
N GLN A 124 0.60 -14.34 9.43
CA GLN A 124 2.05 -14.53 9.40
C GLN A 124 2.83 -13.39 10.05
N TRP A 125 2.15 -12.32 10.48
CA TRP A 125 2.83 -11.18 11.10
C TRP A 125 3.13 -11.50 12.56
N SER A 126 4.39 -11.32 12.97
CA SER A 126 4.78 -11.48 14.39
C SER A 126 3.94 -10.57 15.30
N LEU A 127 3.65 -9.35 14.85
CA LEU A 127 2.84 -8.38 15.57
C LEU A 127 1.41 -8.90 15.84
N PHE A 128 0.82 -9.66 14.93
CA PHE A 128 -0.51 -10.25 15.13
C PHE A 128 -0.49 -11.26 16.29
N VAL A 129 0.54 -12.09 16.36
CA VAL A 129 0.74 -13.04 17.48
C VAL A 129 0.96 -12.29 18.80
N GLU A 130 1.74 -11.21 18.78
CA GLU A 130 1.95 -10.36 19.96
C GLU A 130 0.65 -9.71 20.45
N MET A 131 -0.20 -9.23 19.55
CA MET A 131 -1.51 -8.67 19.88
C MET A 131 -2.42 -9.70 20.55
N LEU A 132 -2.47 -10.94 20.03
CA LEU A 132 -3.24 -12.02 20.64
C LEU A 132 -2.72 -12.35 22.05
N ASN A 133 -1.40 -12.45 22.21
CA ASN A 133 -0.77 -12.68 23.52
C ASN A 133 -1.12 -11.58 24.53
N LYS A 134 -1.12 -10.31 24.09
CA LYS A 134 -1.54 -9.19 24.93
C LYS A 134 -3.00 -9.33 25.32
N LYS A 135 -3.90 -9.58 24.36
CA LYS A 135 -5.32 -9.73 24.63
C LYS A 135 -5.63 -10.87 25.61
N ILE A 136 -4.91 -11.99 25.53
CA ILE A 136 -5.05 -13.13 26.44
C ILE A 136 -4.64 -12.76 27.88
N LYS A 137 -3.61 -11.94 28.05
CA LYS A 137 -3.19 -11.45 29.38
C LYS A 137 -4.17 -10.48 30.02
N ASP A 138 -4.97 -9.81 29.20
CA ASP A 138 -5.99 -8.85 29.63
C ASP A 138 -7.37 -9.50 29.88
N LEU A 139 -7.48 -10.84 29.82
CA LEU A 139 -8.68 -11.59 30.22
C LEU A 139 -8.73 -11.78 31.74
#